data_AF-A0A380P7H7-F1
#
_entry.id   AF-A0A380P7H7-F1
#
_cell.length_a   1.000
_cell.length_b   1.000
_cell.length_c   1.000
_cell.angle_alpha   90.00
_cell.angle_beta   90.00
_cell.angle_gamma   90.00
#
_symmetry.space_group_name_H-M   'P 1'
#
loop_
_entity.id
_entity.type
_entity.pdbx_description
1 polymer ?
#
loop_
_entity_poly.entity_id
_entity_poly.type
_entity_poly.pdbx_seq_one_letter_code
_entity_poly.pdbx_strand_id
1 'polypeptide(L)'
;MVGTHALIQPDVLFHNLGLAVIDEQHRFGVKQRAKLREIGMNPDVLAMTATPIPRTLAITAYGEMDVSIIDQLPAGRKVIKTEWVRHNGYEKVLDFIKSELAQGHKPTL
;
A
#
# COMPACT_ATOMS: atom_id res chain seq x y z
N MET A 1 -13.32 -9.23 9.70
CA MET A 1 -12.95 -10.16 8.60
C MET A 1 -11.80 -9.52 7.83
N VAL A 2 -10.79 -10.29 7.44
CA VAL A 2 -9.67 -9.81 6.61
C VAL A 2 -9.62 -10.68 5.36
N GLY A 3 -9.58 -10.07 4.18
CA GLY A 3 -9.59 -10.77 2.91
C GLY A 3 -9.27 -9.81 1.77
N THR A 4 -9.12 -10.37 0.57
CA THR A 4 -8.78 -9.59 -0.63
C THR A 4 -10.06 -9.09 -1.33
N HIS A 5 -9.93 -8.68 -2.59
CA HIS A 5 -11.04 -8.29 -3.47
C HIS A 5 -12.23 -9.29 -3.51
N ALA A 6 -12.01 -10.55 -3.10
CA ALA A 6 -13.07 -11.55 -2.95
C ALA A 6 -14.22 -11.10 -2.02
N LEU A 7 -13.93 -10.21 -1.05
CA LEU A 7 -14.94 -9.71 -0.11
C LEU A 7 -15.90 -8.67 -0.72
N ILE A 8 -15.63 -8.20 -1.94
CA ILE A 8 -16.43 -7.19 -2.68
C ILE A 8 -17.24 -7.87 -3.81
N GLN A 9 -17.23 -9.21 -3.86
CA GLN A 9 -18.02 -9.98 -4.82
C GLN A 9 -19.52 -9.86 -4.51
N PRO A 10 -20.40 -9.95 -5.52
CA PRO A 10 -21.84 -9.74 -5.35
C PRO A 10 -22.48 -10.66 -4.30
N ASP A 11 -21.92 -11.85 -4.11
CA ASP A 11 -22.50 -12.91 -3.27
C ASP A 11 -22.10 -12.81 -1.79
N VAL A 12 -21.31 -11.80 -1.41
CA VAL A 12 -20.90 -11.57 -0.03
C VAL A 12 -21.86 -10.58 0.63
N LEU A 13 -22.78 -11.10 1.44
CA LEU A 13 -23.72 -10.30 2.23
C LEU A 13 -23.17 -10.07 3.63
N PHE A 14 -23.08 -8.80 4.03
CA PHE A 14 -22.71 -8.40 5.37
C PHE A 14 -23.96 -8.08 6.18
N HIS A 15 -24.07 -8.62 7.38
CA HIS A 15 -25.25 -8.41 8.24
C HIS A 15 -25.32 -6.98 8.81
N ASN A 16 -24.20 -6.44 9.28
CA ASN A 16 -24.08 -5.07 9.78
C ASN A 16 -22.64 -4.57 9.58
N LEU A 17 -22.34 -4.01 8.40
CA LEU A 17 -21.02 -3.47 8.09
C LEU A 17 -20.93 -2.04 8.59
N GLY A 18 -20.16 -1.82 9.66
CA GLY A 18 -19.92 -0.48 10.22
C GLY A 18 -18.65 0.19 9.68
N LEU A 19 -17.60 -0.58 9.36
CA LEU A 19 -16.30 -0.06 8.92
C LEU A 19 -15.65 -0.98 7.89
N ALA A 20 -15.14 -0.40 6.81
CA ALA A 20 -14.32 -1.06 5.79
C ALA A 20 -12.96 -0.37 5.69
N VAL A 21 -11.88 -1.16 5.81
CA VAL A 21 -10.50 -0.68 5.64
C VAL A 21 -9.92 -1.26 4.36
N ILE A 22 -9.41 -0.40 3.49
CA ILE A 22 -8.78 -0.77 2.22
C ILE A 22 -7.31 -0.41 2.30
N ASP A 23 -6.42 -1.37 2.10
CA ASP A 23 -4.99 -1.14 1.98
C ASP A 23 -4.56 -1.17 0.51
N GLU A 24 -3.58 -0.33 0.17
CA GLU A 24 -3.13 -0.06 -1.21
C GLU A 24 -4.28 0.18 -2.19
N GLN A 25 -5.13 1.14 -1.84
CA GLN A 25 -6.36 1.46 -2.59
C GLN A 25 -6.15 1.71 -4.10
N HIS A 26 -4.94 2.08 -4.54
CA HIS A 26 -4.62 2.28 -5.94
C HIS A 26 -4.76 0.99 -6.77
N ARG A 27 -4.67 -0.18 -6.13
CA ARG A 27 -4.89 -1.48 -6.75
C ARG A 27 -6.37 -1.80 -6.98
N PHE A 28 -7.26 -1.06 -6.32
CA PHE A 28 -8.71 -1.21 -6.43
C PHE A 28 -9.27 -0.19 -7.42
N GLY A 29 -9.92 -0.68 -8.48
CA GLY A 29 -10.50 0.17 -9.51
C GLY A 29 -11.68 0.99 -8.98
N VAL A 30 -11.94 2.14 -9.60
CA VAL A 30 -13.04 3.07 -9.26
C VAL A 30 -14.39 2.35 -9.05
N LYS A 31 -14.71 1.37 -9.90
CA LYS A 31 -15.96 0.59 -9.85
C LYS A 31 -16.09 -0.29 -8.59
N GLN A 32 -15.00 -0.84 -8.09
CA GLN A 32 -15.01 -1.65 -6.87
C GLN A 32 -15.26 -0.79 -5.62
N ARG A 33 -14.80 0.47 -5.65
CA ARG A 33 -15.04 1.45 -4.58
C ARG A 33 -16.49 1.89 -4.52
N ALA A 34 -17.11 2.16 -5.67
CA ALA A 34 -18.55 2.45 -5.73
C ALA A 34 -19.36 1.31 -5.11
N LYS A 35 -19.01 0.07 -5.45
CA LYS A 35 -19.67 -1.11 -4.91
C LYS A 35 -19.49 -1.28 -3.39
N LEU A 36 -18.35 -0.90 -2.82
CA LEU A 36 -18.14 -0.91 -1.36
C LEU A 36 -19.05 0.08 -0.62
N ARG A 37 -19.35 1.23 -1.22
CA ARG A 37 -20.32 2.20 -0.66
C ARG A 37 -21.77 1.67 -0.73
N GLU A 38 -22.06 0.79 -1.68
CA GLU A 38 -23.38 0.18 -1.89
C GLU A 38 -23.60 -1.09 -1.04
N ILE A 39 -22.56 -1.65 -0.43
CA ILE A 39 -22.67 -2.83 0.42
C ILE A 39 -23.10 -2.42 1.84
N GLY A 40 -24.35 -2.73 2.20
CA GLY A 40 -24.90 -2.51 3.54
C GLY A 40 -25.48 -1.10 3.76
N MET A 41 -25.59 -0.67 5.01
CA MET A 41 -26.12 0.64 5.41
C MET A 41 -25.00 1.69 5.47
N ASN A 42 -24.42 2.06 4.32
CA ASN A 42 -23.44 3.15 4.18
C ASN A 42 -22.29 3.08 5.21
N PRO A 43 -21.38 2.10 5.10
CA PRO A 43 -20.31 1.90 6.08
C PRO A 43 -19.27 3.03 6.05
N ASP A 44 -18.60 3.26 7.18
CA ASP A 44 -17.40 4.10 7.21
C ASP A 44 -16.29 3.44 6.38
N VAL A 45 -15.64 4.19 5.49
CA VAL A 45 -14.58 3.65 4.61
C VAL A 45 -13.26 4.38 4.87
N LEU A 46 -12.26 3.63 5.35
CA LEU A 46 -10.89 4.10 5.50
C LEU A 46 -10.02 3.50 4.39
N ALA A 47 -9.50 4.34 3.50
CA ALA A 47 -8.61 3.92 2.43
C ALA A 47 -7.17 4.39 2.70
N MET A 48 -6.23 3.44 2.69
CA MET A 48 -4.81 3.67 2.97
C MET A 48 -3.96 3.34 1.73
N THR A 49 -2.82 4.01 1.62
CA THR A 49 -1.83 3.80 0.56
C THR A 49 -0.46 4.18 1.09
N ALA A 50 0.57 3.37 0.83
CA ALA A 50 1.94 3.75 1.14
C ALA A 50 2.53 4.71 0.09
N THR A 51 1.93 4.75 -1.11
CA THR A 51 2.37 5.64 -2.19
C THR A 51 1.76 7.03 -2.01
N PRO A 52 2.59 8.11 -1.94
CA PRO A 52 2.09 9.47 -1.91
C PRO A 52 1.32 9.78 -3.20
N ILE A 53 0.01 9.93 -3.10
CA ILE A 53 -0.82 10.32 -4.24
C ILE A 53 -0.62 11.82 -4.48
N PRO A 54 -0.37 12.26 -5.73
CA PRO A 54 -0.31 13.69 -6.04
C PRO A 54 -1.57 14.42 -5.57
N ARG A 55 -1.41 15.53 -4.85
CA ARG A 55 -2.54 16.29 -4.26
C ARG A 55 -3.62 16.64 -5.28
N THR A 56 -3.23 16.98 -6.50
CA THR A 56 -4.17 17.29 -7.60
C THR A 56 -4.96 16.09 -8.08
N LEU A 57 -4.32 14.91 -8.14
CA LEU A 57 -5.00 13.65 -8.41
C LEU A 57 -5.94 13.29 -7.26
N ALA A 58 -5.55 13.60 -6.02
CA ALA A 58 -6.37 13.29 -4.87
C ALA A 58 -7.69 14.10 -4.84
N ILE A 59 -7.62 15.41 -5.12
CA ILE A 59 -8.81 16.28 -5.17
C ILE A 59 -9.79 15.87 -6.29
N THR A 60 -9.27 15.47 -7.45
CA THR A 60 -10.11 15.12 -8.61
C THR A 60 -10.66 13.70 -8.53
N ALA A 61 -9.85 12.73 -8.07
CA ALA A 61 -10.27 11.33 -7.99
C ALA A 61 -11.03 11.00 -6.70
N TYR A 62 -10.86 11.80 -5.64
CA TYR A 62 -11.35 11.51 -4.29
C TYR A 62 -11.99 12.74 -3.60
N GLY A 63 -12.46 13.74 -4.35
CA GLY A 63 -12.94 15.03 -3.81
C GLY A 63 -14.03 14.98 -2.72
N GLU A 64 -14.69 13.83 -2.54
CA GLU A 64 -15.67 13.57 -1.48
C GLU A 64 -15.08 12.84 -0.25
N MET A 65 -13.76 12.62 -0.20
CA MET A 65 -13.05 11.95 0.91
C MET A 65 -12.06 12.90 1.55
N ASP A 66 -12.10 12.99 2.88
CA ASP A 66 -11.08 13.71 3.65
C ASP A 66 -9.74 12.96 3.55
N VAL A 67 -8.70 13.67 3.07
CA VAL A 67 -7.37 13.09 2.88
C VAL A 67 -6.47 13.47 4.06
N SER A 68 -5.98 12.46 4.78
CA SER A 68 -4.95 12.61 5.81
C SER A 68 -3.60 12.08 5.30
N ILE A 69 -2.51 12.80 5.59
CA ILE A 69 -1.15 12.44 5.18
C ILE A 69 -0.32 12.20 6.45
N ILE A 70 0.32 11.04 6.52
CA ILE A 70 1.30 10.70 7.57
C ILE A 70 2.69 10.75 6.91
N ASP A 71 3.45 11.79 7.18
CA ASP A 71 4.77 12.04 6.58
C ASP A 71 5.95 11.76 7.53
N GLN A 72 5.66 11.37 8.77
CA GLN A 72 6.66 11.04 9.78
C GLN A 72 7.10 9.58 9.68
N LEU A 73 8.41 9.37 9.75
CA LEU A 73 8.99 8.04 9.81
C LEU A 73 8.92 7.49 11.25
N PRO A 74 8.70 6.17 11.43
CA PRO A 74 8.72 5.56 12.75
C PRO A 74 10.08 5.72 13.42
N ALA A 75 10.07 5.86 14.75
CA ALA A 75 11.29 5.97 15.55
C ALA A 75 12.21 4.76 15.33
N GLY A 76 13.52 5.00 15.21
CA GLY A 76 14.51 3.95 14.99
C GLY A 76 14.64 3.45 13.55
N ARG A 77 13.96 4.07 12.57
CA ARG A 77 14.15 3.75 11.16
C ARG A 77 15.59 4.01 10.72
N LYS A 78 16.30 2.97 10.31
CA LYS A 78 17.64 3.08 9.73
C LYS A 78 17.56 3.68 8.33
N VAL A 79 18.50 4.55 8.00
CA VAL A 79 18.62 5.13 6.65
C VAL A 79 19.02 4.03 5.68
N ILE A 80 18.30 3.91 4.57
CA ILE A 80 18.64 2.99 3.48
C ILE A 80 19.85 3.57 2.76
N LYS A 81 20.95 2.81 2.68
CA LYS A 81 22.10 3.16 1.84
C LYS A 81 21.77 2.78 0.40
N THR A 82 21.74 3.77 -0.49
CA THR A 82 21.48 3.57 -1.92
C THR A 82 22.74 3.91 -2.69
N GLU A 83 23.26 2.95 -3.45
CA GLU A 83 24.44 3.13 -4.29
C GLU A 83 24.11 2.79 -5.74
N TRP A 84 24.63 3.59 -6.67
CA TRP A 84 24.52 3.30 -8.10
C TRP A 84 25.81 2.64 -8.59
N VAL A 85 25.68 1.43 -9.12
CA VAL A 85 26.82 0.64 -9.59
C VAL A 85 26.79 0.52 -11.10
N ARG A 86 27.91 0.83 -11.75
CA ARG A 86 28.10 0.65 -13.20
C ARG A 86 28.20 -0.85 -13.52
N HIS A 87 27.94 -1.23 -14.76
CA HIS A 87 27.98 -2.63 -15.22
C HIS A 87 29.30 -3.36 -14.89
N ASN A 88 30.43 -2.65 -14.91
CA ASN A 88 31.75 -3.21 -14.56
C ASN A 88 31.97 -3.41 -13.04
N GLY A 89 31.06 -2.94 -12.20
CA GLY A 89 31.07 -3.12 -10.74
C GLY A 89 30.23 -4.31 -10.26
N TYR A 90 29.76 -5.17 -11.18
CA TYR A 90 28.90 -6.30 -10.85
C TYR A 90 29.50 -7.25 -9.79
N GLU A 91 30.81 -7.49 -9.83
CA GLU A 91 31.50 -8.30 -8.82
C GLU A 91 31.35 -7.74 -7.41
N LYS A 92 31.41 -6.40 -7.25
CA LYS A 92 31.21 -5.75 -5.95
C LYS A 92 29.78 -5.96 -5.41
N VAL A 93 28.78 -5.96 -6.30
CA VAL A 93 27.39 -6.23 -5.93
C VAL A 93 27.25 -7.69 -5.48
N LEU A 94 27.88 -8.63 -6.19
CA LEU A 94 27.87 -10.04 -5.81
C LEU A 94 28.52 -10.28 -4.45
N ASP A 95 29.66 -9.65 -4.19
CA ASP A 95 30.35 -9.77 -2.90
C ASP A 95 29.53 -9.17 -1.76
N PHE A 96 28.85 -8.04 -2.00
CA PHE A 96 27.89 -7.48 -1.04
C PHE A 96 26.76 -8.46 -0.72
N ILE A 97 26.09 -9.03 -1.74
CA ILE A 97 25.02 -10.02 -1.54
C ILE A 97 25.53 -11.22 -0.72
N LYS A 98 26.70 -11.77 -1.05
CA LYS A 98 27.29 -12.90 -0.32
C LYS A 98 27.54 -12.53 1.15
N SER A 99 28.04 -11.33 1.42
CA SER A 99 28.30 -10.86 2.79
C SER A 99 27.02 -10.68 3.61
N GLU A 100 25.93 -10.21 2.99
CA GLU A 100 24.61 -10.09 3.62
C GLU A 100 24.00 -11.46 3.90
N LEU A 101 24.08 -12.40 2.95
CA LEU A 101 23.62 -13.77 3.13
C LEU A 101 24.38 -14.49 4.25
N ALA A 102 25.70 -14.28 4.35
CA ALA A 102 26.53 -14.85 5.41
C ALA A 102 26.13 -14.34 6.81
N GLN A 103 25.62 -13.11 6.90
CA GLN A 103 25.07 -12.54 8.13
C GLN A 103 23.62 -13.00 8.42
N GLY A 104 23.04 -13.84 7.57
CA GLY A 104 21.66 -14.31 7.69
C GLY A 104 20.61 -13.28 7.26
N HIS A 105 21.03 -12.18 6.63
CA HIS A 105 20.10 -11.20 6.05
C HIS A 105 19.52 -11.72 4.73
N LYS A 106 18.37 -11.16 4.35
CA LYS A 106 17.78 -11.35 3.01
C LYS A 106 18.09 -10.11 2.17
N PRO A 107 19.16 -10.13 1.36
CA PRO A 107 19.46 -9.00 0.49
C PRO A 107 18.38 -8.86 -0.59
N THR A 108 17.90 -7.62 -0.75
CA THR A 108 17.01 -7.21 -1.84
C THR A 108 17.78 -6.21 -2.68
N LEU A 109 17.98 -6.53 -3.96
CA LEU A 109 18.63 -5.64 -4.94
C LEU A 109 17.66 -4.61 -5.49
#